data_AF-A0A2S6B6M0-F1
#
_entry.id   AF-A0A2S6B6M0-F1
#
_cell.length_a   1.000
_cell.length_b   1.000
_cell.length_c   1.000
_cell.angle_alpha   90.00
_cell.angle_beta   90.00
_cell.angle_gamma   90.00
#
_symmetry.space_group_name_H-M   'P 1'
#
loop_
_entity.id
_entity.type
_entity.pdbx_description
1 polymer ?
#
loop_
_entity_poly.entity_id
_entity_poly.type
_entity_poly.pdbx_seq_one_letter_code
_entity_poly.pdbx_strand_id
1 'polypeptide(L)'
;MSDAPRDTDAPAPPDLADTLKEVGAAGRAAYGSAKDTGRALRGLVSADFALARSAFGRGLAWAGIAIVFGASAWLLVTGALIALMQRFGLSWFQSLSIAALLSLAITAFAVWKVGRYFDYTGMHATRRQLSKLGLFDEDAAIDDDPPAAGTAHDPRASDHGGA
;
A
#
# COMPACT_ATOMS: atom_id res chain seq x y z
N MET A 1 -48.59 -38.64 -49.89
CA MET A 1 -49.05 -38.25 -48.55
C MET A 1 -48.04 -38.84 -47.57
N SER A 2 -47.28 -37.95 -46.93
CA SER A 2 -46.56 -38.14 -45.65
C SER A 2 -45.43 -39.18 -45.61
N ASP A 3 -44.29 -38.99 -44.95
CA ASP A 3 -43.81 -37.90 -44.10
C ASP A 3 -42.27 -37.98 -44.09
N ALA A 4 -41.58 -36.85 -44.11
CA ALA A 4 -40.14 -36.81 -43.87
C ALA A 4 -39.93 -36.68 -42.35
N PRO A 5 -39.18 -37.57 -41.69
CA PRO A 5 -38.83 -37.34 -40.30
C PRO A 5 -37.80 -36.21 -40.26
N ARG A 6 -38.28 -35.01 -39.93
CA ARG A 6 -37.46 -33.92 -39.44
C ARG A 6 -37.07 -34.24 -38.01
N ASP A 7 -36.08 -35.10 -37.82
CA ASP A 7 -35.38 -35.14 -36.54
C ASP A 7 -34.23 -34.16 -36.61
N THR A 8 -34.56 -32.94 -36.19
CA THR A 8 -33.60 -31.95 -35.75
C THR A 8 -32.83 -32.53 -34.57
N ASP A 9 -31.64 -33.08 -34.82
CA ASP A 9 -30.60 -33.26 -33.81
C ASP A 9 -30.10 -31.87 -33.39
N ALA A 10 -30.94 -31.17 -32.63
CA ALA A 10 -30.50 -30.05 -31.83
C ALA A 10 -29.78 -30.66 -30.62
N PRO A 11 -28.48 -30.39 -30.41
CA PRO A 11 -27.78 -30.88 -29.22
C PRO A 11 -28.57 -30.42 -27.99
N ALA A 12 -28.85 -31.36 -27.09
CA ALA A 12 -29.51 -31.08 -25.82
C ALA A 12 -28.81 -29.89 -25.15
N PRO A 13 -29.57 -28.89 -24.66
CA PRO A 13 -28.97 -27.72 -24.03
C PRO A 13 -28.04 -28.20 -22.91
N PRO A 14 -26.81 -27.65 -22.81
CA PRO A 14 -25.83 -28.13 -21.85
C PRO A 14 -26.42 -28.13 -20.44
N ASP A 15 -26.28 -29.25 -19.73
CA ASP A 15 -26.76 -29.37 -18.36
C ASP A 15 -26.06 -28.30 -17.51
N LEU A 16 -26.85 -27.51 -16.79
CA LEU A 16 -26.35 -26.42 -15.96
C LEU A 16 -25.41 -26.96 -14.87
N ALA A 17 -25.63 -28.19 -14.40
CA ALA A 17 -24.75 -28.86 -13.46
C ALA A 17 -23.35 -29.10 -14.04
N ASP A 18 -23.26 -29.52 -15.30
CA ASP A 18 -21.99 -29.74 -16.00
C ASP A 18 -21.27 -28.42 -16.28
N THR A 19 -22.01 -27.38 -16.67
CA THR A 19 -21.45 -26.03 -16.86
C THR A 19 -20.92 -25.44 -15.55
N LEU A 20 -21.63 -25.62 -14.43
CA LEU A 20 -21.18 -25.18 -13.10
C LEU A 20 -19.93 -25.94 -12.65
N LYS A 21 -19.85 -27.23 -12.93
CA LYS A 21 -18.68 -28.07 -12.62
C LYS A 21 -17.47 -27.66 -13.45
N GLU A 22 -17.68 -27.34 -14.73
CA GLU A 22 -16.64 -26.86 -15.63
C GLU A 22 -16.14 -25.46 -15.25
N VAL A 23 -17.03 -24.54 -14.89
CA VAL A 23 -16.67 -23.21 -14.37
C VAL A 23 -15.91 -23.32 -13.04
N GLY A 24 -16.31 -24.25 -12.15
CA GLY A 24 -15.59 -24.53 -10.91
C GLY A 24 -14.19 -25.10 -11.14
N ALA A 25 -14.05 -26.01 -12.12
CA ALA A 25 -12.76 -26.56 -12.52
C ALA A 25 -11.86 -25.48 -13.16
N ALA A 26 -12.42 -24.64 -14.03
CA ALA A 26 -11.73 -23.50 -14.63
C ALA A 26 -11.28 -22.47 -13.58
N GLY A 27 -12.13 -22.19 -12.58
CA GLY A 27 -11.79 -21.31 -11.46
C GLY A 27 -10.68 -21.89 -10.58
N ARG A 28 -10.69 -23.20 -10.32
CA ARG A 28 -9.61 -23.89 -9.58
C ARG A 28 -8.29 -23.87 -10.36
N ALA A 29 -8.34 -24.07 -11.67
CA ALA A 29 -7.18 -23.98 -12.55
C ALA A 29 -6.61 -22.55 -12.63
N ALA A 30 -7.48 -21.54 -12.76
CA ALA A 30 -7.10 -20.12 -12.75
C ALA A 30 -6.46 -19.71 -11.41
N TYR A 31 -7.00 -20.18 -10.29
CA TYR A 31 -6.40 -19.95 -8.97
C TYR A 31 -5.02 -20.62 -8.83
N GLY A 32 -4.87 -21.84 -9.36
CA GLY A 32 -3.57 -22.51 -9.44
C GLY A 32 -2.55 -21.69 -10.23
N SER A 33 -2.92 -21.23 -11.43
CA SER A 33 -2.07 -20.39 -12.29
C SER A 33 -1.72 -19.04 -11.65
N ALA A 34 -2.66 -18.41 -10.95
CA ALA A 34 -2.41 -17.19 -10.20
C ALA A 34 -1.41 -17.41 -9.05
N LYS A 35 -1.52 -18.53 -8.33
CA LYS A 35 -0.58 -18.91 -7.26
C LYS A 35 0.83 -19.17 -7.81
N ASP A 36 0.93 -19.82 -8.96
CA ASP A 36 2.21 -20.09 -9.63
C ASP A 36 2.85 -18.80 -10.16
N THR A 37 2.05 -17.90 -10.72
CA THR A 37 2.48 -16.56 -11.15
C THR A 37 2.99 -15.72 -9.98
N GLY A 38 2.28 -15.75 -8.84
CA GLY A 38 2.71 -15.09 -7.60
C GLY A 38 4.02 -15.67 -7.05
N ARG A 39 4.21 -17.00 -7.15
CA ARG A 39 5.47 -17.65 -6.75
C ARG A 39 6.62 -17.24 -7.65
N ALA A 40 6.40 -17.15 -8.96
CA ALA A 40 7.40 -16.70 -9.93
C ALA A 40 7.78 -15.22 -9.72
N LEU A 41 6.79 -14.34 -9.50
CA LEU A 41 7.01 -12.93 -9.13
C LEU A 41 7.84 -12.80 -7.85
N ARG A 42 7.54 -13.61 -6.82
CA ARG A 42 8.32 -13.64 -5.58
C ARG A 42 9.76 -14.08 -5.83
N GLY A 43 9.95 -15.05 -6.72
CA GLY A 43 11.27 -15.50 -7.16
C GLY A 43 12.06 -14.37 -7.84
N LEU A 44 11.43 -13.67 -8.78
CA LEU A 44 12.05 -12.55 -9.49
C LEU A 44 12.43 -11.40 -8.53
N VAL A 45 11.51 -10.96 -7.68
CA VAL A 45 11.77 -9.93 -6.66
C VAL A 45 12.90 -10.34 -5.71
N SER A 46 12.95 -11.62 -5.31
CA SER A 46 14.04 -12.12 -4.47
C SER A 46 15.39 -12.13 -5.20
N ALA A 47 15.40 -12.40 -6.51
CA ALA A 47 16.58 -12.35 -7.35
C ALA A 47 17.05 -10.90 -7.57
N ASP A 48 16.13 -9.96 -7.80
CA ASP A 48 16.43 -8.52 -7.87
C ASP A 48 17.03 -8.00 -6.56
N PHE A 49 16.47 -8.41 -5.41
CA PHE A 49 17.04 -8.09 -4.10
C PHE A 49 18.42 -8.72 -3.88
N ALA A 50 18.65 -9.94 -4.37
CA ALA A 50 19.95 -10.62 -4.27
C ALA A 50 21.01 -9.91 -5.12
N LEU A 51 20.67 -9.49 -6.34
CA LEU A 51 21.53 -8.68 -7.20
C LEU A 51 21.82 -7.30 -6.59
N ALA A 52 20.79 -6.63 -6.05
CA ALA A 52 20.90 -5.30 -5.46
C ALA A 52 21.65 -5.27 -4.12
N ARG A 53 21.61 -6.35 -3.33
CA ARG A 53 22.24 -6.43 -1.99
C ARG A 53 23.71 -6.03 -2.00
N SER A 54 24.45 -6.42 -3.04
CA SER A 54 25.90 -6.24 -3.12
C SER A 54 26.33 -4.77 -3.23
N ALA A 55 25.52 -3.92 -3.86
CA ALA A 55 25.82 -2.50 -4.04
C ALA A 55 24.98 -1.58 -3.14
N PHE A 56 23.77 -2.00 -2.75
CA PHE A 56 22.83 -1.18 -1.99
C PHE A 56 23.33 -0.83 -0.59
N GLY A 57 23.94 -1.78 0.12
CA GLY A 57 24.45 -1.54 1.48
C GLY A 57 25.56 -0.48 1.51
N ARG A 58 26.50 -0.57 0.55
CA ARG A 58 27.57 0.43 0.40
C ARG A 58 27.01 1.76 -0.10
N GLY A 59 26.07 1.71 -1.04
CA GLY A 59 25.38 2.90 -1.56
C GLY A 59 24.66 3.69 -0.47
N LEU A 60 23.94 3.01 0.42
CA LEU A 60 23.24 3.65 1.54
C LEU A 60 24.21 4.27 2.55
N ALA A 61 25.31 3.60 2.84
CA ALA A 61 26.36 4.14 3.71
C ALA A 61 26.97 5.44 3.12
N TRP A 62 27.32 5.42 1.82
CA TRP A 62 27.80 6.62 1.13
C TRP A 62 26.73 7.70 0.99
N ALA A 63 25.46 7.34 0.80
CA ALA A 63 24.35 8.28 0.78
C ALA A 63 24.21 9.02 2.12
N GLY A 64 24.33 8.30 3.26
CA GLY A 64 24.36 8.91 4.58
C GLY A 64 25.50 9.93 4.74
N ILE A 65 26.72 9.54 4.34
CA ILE A 65 27.89 10.44 4.34
C ILE A 65 27.62 11.67 3.47
N ALA A 66 27.10 11.48 2.26
CA ALA A 66 26.79 12.57 1.33
C ALA A 66 25.72 13.52 1.88
N ILE A 67 24.71 13.02 2.59
CA ILE A 67 23.68 13.85 3.25
C ILE A 67 24.30 14.70 4.36
N VAL A 68 25.09 14.10 5.25
CA VAL A 68 25.73 14.83 6.36
C VAL A 68 26.67 15.91 5.84
N PHE A 69 27.57 15.55 4.92
CA PHE A 69 28.49 16.52 4.34
C PHE A 69 27.78 17.55 3.46
N GLY A 70 26.74 17.17 2.74
CA GLY A 70 25.92 18.09 1.94
C GLY A 70 25.20 19.11 2.81
N ALA A 71 24.60 18.68 3.92
CA ALA A 71 23.98 19.58 4.88
C ALA A 71 25.00 20.52 5.53
N SER A 72 26.16 20.01 5.94
CA SER A 72 27.24 20.84 6.50
C SER A 72 27.77 21.86 5.48
N ALA A 73 28.00 21.43 4.24
CA ALA A 73 28.43 22.31 3.15
C ALA A 73 27.39 23.41 2.87
N TRP A 74 26.10 23.08 2.91
CA TRP A 74 25.02 24.06 2.74
C TRP A 74 25.07 25.17 3.79
N LEU A 75 25.29 24.81 5.06
CA LEU A 75 25.42 25.78 6.15
C LEU A 75 26.64 26.68 5.94
N LEU A 76 27.78 26.11 5.54
CA LEU A 76 28.99 26.87 5.26
C LEU A 76 28.81 27.82 4.06
N VAL A 77 28.16 27.38 3.00
CA VAL A 77 27.85 28.21 1.83
C VAL A 77 26.92 29.37 2.21
N THR A 78 25.88 29.09 3.00
CA THR A 78 24.94 30.13 3.47
C THR A 78 25.67 31.14 4.36
N GLY A 79 26.52 30.67 5.28
CA GLY A 79 27.34 31.53 6.12
C GLY A 79 28.34 32.37 5.31
N ALA A 80 29.02 31.77 4.33
CA ALA A 80 29.92 32.47 3.43
C ALA A 80 29.20 33.51 2.57
N LEU A 81 27.98 33.22 2.12
CA LEU A 81 27.14 34.16 1.37
C LEU A 81 26.77 35.36 2.24
N ILE A 82 26.35 35.14 3.49
CA ILE A 82 26.06 36.21 4.45
C ILE A 82 27.32 37.05 4.71
N ALA A 83 28.47 36.43 4.95
CA ALA A 83 29.73 37.13 5.17
C ALA A 83 30.15 37.95 3.93
N LEU A 84 29.95 37.41 2.72
CA LEU A 84 30.23 38.12 1.47
C LEU A 84 29.31 39.34 1.30
N MET A 85 28.01 39.20 1.57
CA MET A 85 27.06 40.32 1.55
C MET A 85 27.38 41.39 2.59
N GLN A 86 27.83 41.00 3.78
CA GLN A 86 28.34 41.95 4.78
C GLN A 86 29.58 42.70 4.28
N ARG A 87 30.48 42.04 3.54
CA ARG A 87 31.63 42.71 2.92
C ARG A 87 31.23 43.74 1.87
N PHE A 88 30.08 43.57 1.21
CA PHE A 88 29.49 44.55 0.31
C PHE A 88 28.71 45.67 1.02
N GLY A 89 28.74 45.73 2.35
CA GLY A 89 28.11 46.80 3.14
C GLY A 89 26.62 46.61 3.40
N LEU A 90 26.05 45.44 3.08
CA LEU A 90 24.66 45.14 3.42
C LEU A 90 24.49 44.98 4.93
N SER A 91 23.39 45.50 5.46
CA SER A 91 23.07 45.36 6.88
C SER A 91 22.83 43.89 7.24
N TRP A 92 23.01 43.58 8.51
CA TRP A 92 22.79 42.24 9.09
C TRP A 92 21.40 41.69 8.75
N PHE A 93 20.37 42.55 8.84
CA PHE A 93 18.99 42.20 8.51
C PHE A 93 18.81 41.87 7.03
N GLN A 94 19.35 42.69 6.12
CA GLN A 94 19.23 42.44 4.68
C GLN A 94 19.92 41.13 4.29
N SER A 95 21.09 40.86 4.89
CA SER A 95 21.83 39.64 4.60
C SER A 95 21.08 38.38 5.05
N LEU A 96 20.50 38.42 6.26
CA LEU A 96 19.68 37.34 6.79
C LEU A 96 18.38 37.16 6.01
N SER A 97 17.70 38.24 5.64
CA SER A 97 16.46 38.19 4.86
C SER A 97 16.70 37.55 3.49
N ILE A 98 17.77 37.94 2.78
CA ILE A 98 18.12 37.35 1.48
C ILE A 98 18.48 35.86 1.63
N ALA A 99 19.28 35.50 2.64
CA ALA A 99 19.61 34.09 2.90
C ALA A 99 18.37 33.24 3.26
N ALA A 100 17.44 33.80 4.03
CA ALA A 100 16.18 33.16 4.37
C ALA A 100 15.30 32.96 3.14
N LEU A 101 15.16 33.98 2.28
CA LEU A 101 14.41 33.88 1.03
C LEU A 101 15.00 32.83 0.08
N LEU A 102 16.33 32.78 -0.05
CA LEU A 102 17.00 31.76 -0.86
C LEU A 102 16.75 30.35 -0.31
N SER A 103 16.81 30.18 1.01
CA SER A 103 16.52 28.90 1.66
C SER A 103 15.08 28.45 1.46
N LEU A 104 14.13 29.39 1.54
CA LEU A 104 12.72 29.12 1.25
C LEU A 104 12.51 28.76 -0.22
N ALA A 105 13.17 29.45 -1.15
CA ALA A 105 13.07 29.16 -2.59
C ALA A 105 13.56 27.74 -2.91
N ILE A 106 14.71 27.34 -2.36
CA ILE A 106 15.27 26.00 -2.55
C ILE A 106 14.37 24.93 -1.90
N THR A 107 13.82 25.22 -0.73
CA THR A 107 12.87 24.33 -0.05
C THR A 107 11.60 24.14 -0.89
N ALA A 108 11.01 25.24 -1.38
CA ALA A 108 9.85 25.18 -2.25
C ALA A 108 10.13 24.42 -3.55
N PHE A 109 11.30 24.63 -4.15
CA PHE A 109 11.73 23.88 -5.34
C PHE A 109 11.89 22.38 -5.05
N ALA A 110 12.47 22.02 -3.91
CA ALA A 110 12.62 20.63 -3.49
C ALA A 110 11.25 19.96 -3.30
N VAL A 111 10.31 20.61 -2.60
CA VAL A 111 8.94 20.11 -2.42
C VAL A 111 8.23 19.95 -3.75
N TRP A 112 8.33 20.95 -4.64
CA TRP A 112 7.74 20.88 -5.99
C TRP A 112 8.33 19.72 -6.81
N LYS A 113 9.66 19.56 -6.77
CA LYS A 113 10.37 18.48 -7.47
C LYS A 113 9.99 17.11 -6.92
N VAL A 114 9.82 16.98 -5.61
CA VAL A 114 9.31 15.75 -4.97
C VAL A 114 7.88 15.46 -5.45
N GLY A 115 6.99 16.47 -5.45
CA GLY A 115 5.63 16.33 -5.99
C GLY A 115 5.63 15.84 -7.44
N ARG A 116 6.46 16.44 -8.31
CA ARG A 116 6.62 15.99 -9.70
C ARG A 116 7.14 14.56 -9.83
N TYR A 117 8.04 14.14 -8.96
CA TYR A 117 8.51 12.75 -8.96
C TYR A 117 7.40 11.78 -8.53
N PHE A 118 6.56 12.19 -7.58
CA PHE A 118 5.35 11.43 -7.22
C PHE A 118 4.32 11.35 -8.35
N ASP A 119 4.22 12.40 -9.16
CA ASP A 119 3.37 12.38 -10.36
C ASP A 119 3.88 11.35 -11.38
N TYR A 120 5.21 11.22 -11.53
CA TYR A 120 5.80 10.20 -12.41
C TYR A 120 5.69 8.77 -11.86
N THR A 121 5.57 8.58 -10.54
CA THR A 121 5.44 7.25 -9.93
C THR A 121 3.99 6.74 -9.83
N GLY A 122 3.03 7.44 -10.43
CA GLY A 122 1.72 6.87 -10.75
C GLY A 122 0.82 6.54 -9.55
N MET A 123 0.89 7.31 -8.45
CA MET A 123 0.06 7.09 -7.26
C MET A 123 -1.45 7.30 -7.44
N HIS A 124 -1.93 7.70 -8.62
CA HIS A 124 -3.37 7.69 -8.91
C HIS A 124 -3.91 6.26 -9.05
N ALA A 125 -3.09 5.31 -9.50
CA ALA A 125 -3.46 3.90 -9.58
C ALA A 125 -3.43 3.25 -8.19
N THR A 126 -2.39 3.52 -7.39
CA THR A 126 -2.23 2.96 -6.04
C THR A 126 -3.24 3.53 -5.05
N ARG A 127 -3.62 4.82 -5.12
CA ARG A 127 -4.71 5.38 -4.29
C ARG A 127 -6.04 4.69 -4.57
N ARG A 128 -6.33 4.37 -5.84
CA ARG A 128 -7.55 3.66 -6.27
C ARG A 128 -7.50 2.16 -5.98
N GLN A 129 -6.31 1.58 -5.87
CA GLN A 129 -6.09 0.18 -5.50
C GLN A 129 -6.12 -0.01 -3.98
N LEU A 130 -5.57 0.91 -3.19
CA LEU A 130 -5.69 0.93 -1.72
C LEU A 130 -7.13 1.15 -1.27
N SER A 131 -7.88 2.03 -1.94
CA SER A 131 -9.32 2.21 -1.63
C SER A 131 -10.16 0.99 -2.00
N LYS A 132 -9.70 0.14 -2.92
CA LYS A 132 -10.37 -1.11 -3.31
C LYS A 132 -9.93 -2.31 -2.46
N LEU A 133 -8.85 -2.19 -1.69
CA LEU A 133 -8.30 -3.26 -0.87
C LEU A 133 -8.91 -3.34 0.54
N GLY A 134 -9.93 -2.54 0.85
CA GLY A 134 -10.71 -2.70 2.09
C GLY A 134 -10.00 -2.31 3.37
N LEU A 135 -8.88 -1.58 3.33
CA LEU A 135 -8.10 -1.18 4.52
C LEU A 135 -8.80 -0.18 5.47
N PHE A 136 -10.10 0.05 5.26
CA PHE A 136 -10.98 0.89 6.09
C PHE A 136 -12.29 0.17 6.48
N ASP A 137 -12.44 -1.14 6.20
CA ASP A 137 -13.66 -1.88 6.55
C ASP A 137 -13.52 -2.75 7.81
N GLU A 138 -12.39 -2.64 8.51
CA GLU A 138 -12.12 -3.40 9.74
C GLU A 138 -12.75 -2.78 11.01
N ASP A 139 -13.85 -2.03 10.87
CA ASP A 139 -14.64 -1.52 12.00
C ASP A 139 -16.08 -2.09 12.03
N ALA A 140 -16.43 -3.05 11.16
CA ALA A 140 -17.79 -3.60 11.07
C ALA A 140 -17.88 -5.11 11.38
N ALA A 141 -17.10 -5.61 12.33
CA ALA A 141 -17.30 -6.97 12.89
C ALA A 141 -16.76 -7.08 14.33
N ILE A 142 -17.16 -6.15 15.20
CA ILE A 142 -17.22 -6.42 16.65
C ILE A 142 -18.66 -6.12 17.08
N ASP A 143 -19.57 -6.93 16.56
CA ASP A 143 -20.92 -7.09 17.12
C ASP A 143 -21.15 -8.60 17.28
N ASP A 144 -20.21 -9.25 17.99
CA ASP A 144 -20.49 -10.53 18.64
C ASP A 144 -21.19 -10.20 19.96
N ASP A 145 -22.52 -10.16 19.86
CA ASP A 145 -23.48 -10.22 20.96
C ASP A 145 -23.06 -11.31 21.96
N PRO A 146 -22.73 -11.00 23.23
CA PRO A 146 -22.49 -12.02 24.23
C PRO A 146 -23.84 -12.69 24.58
N PRO A 147 -23.91 -14.03 24.68
CA PRO A 147 -25.15 -14.73 24.91
C PRO A 147 -25.82 -14.27 26.20
N ALA A 148 -27.13 -13.97 26.09
CA ALA A 148 -28.00 -13.60 27.19
C ALA A 148 -27.70 -14.45 28.44
N ALA A 149 -27.35 -13.77 29.53
CA ALA A 149 -27.14 -14.37 30.84
C ALA A 149 -28.39 -15.18 31.21
N GLY A 150 -28.24 -16.50 31.13
CA GLY A 150 -29.26 -17.44 31.53
C GLY A 150 -29.66 -17.18 32.97
N THR A 151 -30.92 -16.80 33.14
CA THR A 151 -31.66 -16.94 34.38
C THR A 151 -31.75 -18.43 34.72
N ALA A 152 -30.73 -18.97 35.38
CA ALA A 152 -30.80 -20.24 36.06
C ALA A 152 -31.27 -19.99 37.49
N HIS A 153 -32.59 -20.05 37.63
CA HIS A 153 -33.31 -20.24 38.88
C HIS A 153 -32.69 -21.40 39.66
N ASP A 154 -32.04 -21.12 40.79
CA ASP A 154 -31.66 -22.13 41.78
C ASP A 154 -32.88 -22.43 42.66
N PRO A 155 -33.45 -23.65 42.65
CA PRO A 155 -34.60 -24.01 43.47
C PRO A 155 -34.23 -24.66 44.81
N ARG A 156 -32.99 -24.53 45.31
CA ARG A 156 -32.55 -25.26 46.53
C ARG A 156 -32.49 -24.46 47.84
N ALA A 157 -33.08 -23.28 47.92
CA ALA A 157 -33.01 -22.43 49.12
C ALA A 157 -34.31 -22.34 49.96
N SER A 158 -35.23 -23.31 49.85
CA SER A 158 -36.41 -23.34 50.73
C SER A 158 -36.97 -24.75 50.86
N ASP A 159 -36.53 -25.47 51.90
CA ASP A 159 -37.35 -26.34 52.76
C ASP A 159 -36.41 -27.36 53.44
N HIS A 160 -36.19 -27.20 54.74
CA HIS A 160 -36.02 -28.27 55.75
C HIS A 160 -35.75 -27.63 57.11
N GLY A 161 -36.83 -27.32 57.81
CA GLY A 161 -36.83 -26.82 59.18
C GLY A 161 -38.23 -26.83 59.78
N GLY A 162 -38.86 -28.01 59.83
CA GLY A 162 -40.15 -28.23 60.47
C GLY A 162 -40.20 -29.60 61.14
N ALA A 163 -39.89 -29.61 62.44
CA ALA A 163 -40.26 -30.65 63.40
C ALA A 163 -40.89 -29.93 64.60
#